data_AF-A0A2N6CSX5-F1
#
_entry.id   AF-A0A2N6CSX5-F1
#
_cell.length_a   1.000
_cell.length_b   1.000
_cell.length_c   1.000
_cell.angle_alpha   90.00
_cell.angle_beta   90.00
_cell.angle_gamma   90.00
#
_symmetry.space_group_name_H-M   'P 1'
#
loop_
_entity.id
_entity.type
_entity.pdbx_description
1 polymer ?
#
loop_
_entity_poly.entity_id
_entity_poly.type
_entity_poly.pdbx_seq_one_letter_code
_entity_poly.pdbx_strand_id
1 'polypeptide(L)' 'MIQLDEQELRCLKAIANGSSIIVLPCKAPVLEKLIGLGLVEQTPGRRLPMEMVRLVYRLTAAGQSMLSL' A
#
# COMPACT_ATOMS: atom_id res chain seq x y z
N MET A 1 11.46 16.66 -4.27
CA MET A 1 10.13 16.34 -4.86
C MET A 1 10.12 14.85 -5.13
N ILE A 2 9.17 14.11 -4.56
CA ILE A 2 9.07 12.66 -4.79
C ILE A 2 8.38 12.48 -6.15
N GLN A 3 9.13 12.07 -7.18
CA GLN A 3 8.55 11.66 -8.46
C GLN A 3 8.16 10.19 -8.37
N LEU A 4 6.86 9.92 -8.45
CA LEU A 4 6.30 8.58 -8.56
C LEU A 4 6.17 8.20 -10.03
N ASP A 5 6.60 6.99 -10.37
CA ASP A 5 6.38 6.41 -11.69
C ASP A 5 4.90 5.98 -11.86
N GLU A 6 4.45 5.82 -13.09
CA GLU A 6 3.05 5.48 -13.41
C GLU A 6 2.62 4.15 -12.78
N GLN A 7 3.56 3.21 -12.61
CA GLN A 7 3.32 1.94 -11.90
C GLN A 7 3.13 2.13 -10.40
N GLU A 8 3.87 3.05 -9.79
CA GLU A 8 3.81 3.35 -8.36
C GLU A 8 2.50 4.05 -8.01
N LEU A 9 2.07 4.98 -8.88
CA LEU A 9 0.81 5.69 -8.76
C LEU A 9 -0.39 4.74 -8.92
N ARG A 10 -0.31 3.79 -9.88
CA ARG A 10 -1.34 2.73 -10.04
C ARG A 10 -1.42 1.83 -8.81
N CYS A 11 -0.27 1.45 -8.23
CA CYS A 11 -0.25 0.68 -6.99
C CYS A 11 -0.89 1.45 -5.83
N LEU A 12 -0.55 2.73 -5.68
CA LEU A 12 -1.13 3.61 -4.65
C LEU A 12 -2.67 3.70 -4.77
N LYS A 13 -3.18 3.87 -6.00
CA LYS A 13 -4.63 3.86 -6.28
C LYS A 13 -5.28 2.52 -5.97
N ALA A 14 -4.62 1.40 -6.27
CA ALA A 14 -5.13 0.07 -5.94
C ALA A 14 -5.27 -0.14 -4.42
N ILE A 15 -4.27 0.32 -3.64
CA ILE A 15 -4.33 0.28 -2.17
C ILE A 15 -5.44 1.20 -1.65
N ALA A 16 -5.61 2.39 -2.23
CA ALA A 16 -6.68 3.33 -1.89
C ALA A 16 -8.08 2.73 -2.06
N ASN A 17 -8.28 2.00 -3.16
CA ASN A 17 -9.56 1.38 -3.52
C ASN A 17 -9.87 0.11 -2.71
N GLY A 18 -9.03 -0.25 -1.74
CA GLY A 18 -9.26 -1.42 -0.90
C GLY A 18 -9.01 -2.75 -1.61
N SER A 19 -8.23 -2.76 -2.70
CA SER A 19 -7.80 -4.01 -3.33
C SER A 19 -7.11 -4.86 -2.28
N SER A 20 -7.72 -6.00 -1.97
CA SER A 20 -7.20 -6.93 -0.98
C SER A 20 -5.79 -7.37 -1.35
N ILE A 21 -4.96 -7.58 -0.33
CA ILE A 21 -3.53 -7.91 -0.39
C ILE A 21 -3.19 -9.04 -1.38
N ILE A 22 -4.18 -9.90 -1.64
CA ILE A 22 -4.08 -11.08 -2.51
C ILE A 22 -3.96 -10.69 -4.00
N VAL A 23 -4.44 -9.51 -4.40
CA VAL A 23 -4.47 -9.05 -5.80
C VAL A 23 -4.02 -7.59 -5.88
N LEU A 24 -2.88 -7.28 -5.27
CA LEU A 24 -2.23 -5.99 -5.51
C LEU A 24 -1.56 -6.07 -6.90
N PRO A 25 -1.88 -5.19 -7.86
CA PRO A 25 -1.18 -5.12 -9.16
C PRO A 25 0.26 -4.59 -9.01
N CYS A 26 0.72 -4.39 -7.77
CA CYS A 26 2.04 -3.90 -7.41
C CYS A 26 3.06 -5.03 -7.47
N LYS A 27 4.22 -4.78 -8.08
CA LYS A 27 5.40 -5.62 -7.83
C LYS A 27 5.92 -5.36 -6.41
N ALA A 28 6.44 -6.39 -5.75
CA ALA A 28 7.03 -6.29 -4.40
C ALA A 28 8.01 -5.10 -4.20
N PRO A 29 8.97 -4.81 -5.11
CA PRO A 29 9.90 -3.68 -4.93
C PRO A 29 9.22 -2.31 -4.96
N VAL A 30 8.10 -2.16 -5.70
CA VAL A 30 7.32 -0.91 -5.71
C VAL A 30 6.65 -0.71 -4.36
N LEU A 31 6.09 -1.78 -3.79
CA LEU A 31 5.43 -1.72 -2.50
C LEU A 31 6.42 -1.38 -1.37
N GLU A 32 7.59 -2.01 -1.35
CA GLU A 32 8.66 -1.69 -0.38
C GLU A 32 9.12 -0.24 -0.50
N LYS A 33 9.27 0.27 -1.72
CA LYS A 33 9.61 1.68 -1.93
C LYS A 33 8.53 2.63 -1.42
N LEU A 34 7.25 2.34 -1.67
CA LEU A 34 6.14 3.15 -1.15
C LEU A 34 6.05 3.12 0.38
N ILE A 35 6.41 2.00 1.00
CA ILE A 35 6.53 1.88 2.45
C ILE A 35 7.72 2.70 2.97
N GLY A 36 8.89 2.59 2.31
CA GLY A 36 10.09 3.36 2.66
C GLY A 36 9.91 4.87 2.49
N LEU A 37 9.05 5.31 1.57
CA LEU A 37 8.66 6.71 1.40
C LEU A 37 7.61 7.17 2.42
N GLY A 38 7.12 6.29 3.29
CA GLY A 38 6.07 6.58 4.26
C GLY A 38 4.70 6.88 3.63
N LEU A 39 4.47 6.44 2.39
CA LEU A 39 3.20 6.62 1.66
C LEU A 39 2.22 5.47 1.96
N VAL A 40 2.76 4.30 2.29
CA VAL A 40 2.01 3.08 2.64
C VAL A 40 2.53 2.55 3.97
N GLU A 41 1.63 2.13 4.85
CA GLU A 41 1.96 1.41 6.07
C GLU A 41 1.49 -0.05 5.96
N GLN A 42 2.36 -0.95 6.44
CA GLN A 42 2.03 -2.35 6.61
C GLN A 42 1.55 -2.55 8.05
N THR A 43 0.28 -2.91 8.22
CA THR A 43 -0.30 -3.23 9.52
C THR A 43 -0.60 -4.73 9.60
N PRO A 44 -0.26 -5.41 10.71
CA PRO A 44 -0.72 -6.78 10.90
C PRO A 44 -2.25 -6.78 10.92
N GLY A 45 -2.86 -7.52 10.00
CA GLY A 45 -4.30 -7.71 10.01
C GLY A 45 -4.68 -8.40 11.30
N ARG A 46 -5.51 -7.75 12.13
CA ARG A 46 -6.09 -8.38 13.31
C ARG A 46 -6.81 -9.66 12.88
N ARG A 47 -6.36 -10.81 13.37
CA ARG A 47 -7.08 -12.07 13.23
C ARG A 47 -7.18 -12.78 14.57
N LEU A 48 -8.32 -13.46 14.72
CA LEU A 48 -8.65 -14.39 15.79
C LEU A 48 -7.59 -15.50 15.88
N PRO A 49 -7.40 -16.15 17.05
CA PRO A 49 -6.18 -16.88 17.43
C PRO A 49 -5.76 -18.11 16.59
N MET A 50 -6.35 -18.37 15.42
CA MET A 50 -6.06 -19.56 14.58
C MET A 50 -5.80 -19.29 13.09
N GLU A 51 -5.83 -18.05 12.62
CA GLU A 51 -5.53 -17.75 11.21
C GLU A 51 -4.13 -17.14 11.03
N MET A 52 -3.42 -17.58 9.98
CA MET A 52 -2.15 -17.00 9.54
C MET A 52 -2.25 -15.46 9.46
N VAL A 53 -1.25 -14.76 10.02
CA VAL A 53 -1.15 -13.30 10.02
C VAL A 53 -1.18 -12.80 8.57
N ARG A 54 -2.31 -12.24 8.15
CA ARG A 54 -2.40 -11.56 6.86
C ARG A 54 -1.88 -10.13 7.04
N LEU A 55 -0.80 -9.80 6.36
CA LEU A 55 -0.25 -8.44 6.31
C LEU A 55 -1.24 -7.57 5.54
N VAL A 56 -1.70 -6.46 6.13
CA VAL A 56 -2.61 -5.49 5.48
C VAL A 56 -1.81 -4.25 5.11
N TYR A 57 -2.01 -3.73 3.90
CA TYR A 57 -1.39 -2.48 3.46
C TYR A 57 -2.44 -1.36 3.47
N ARG A 58 -2.08 -0.22 4.05
CA ARG A 58 -2.95 0.97 4.12
C ARG A 58 -2.18 2.20 3.66
N LEU A 59 -2.88 3.16 3.07
CA LEU A 59 -2.30 4.46 2.76
C LEU A 59 -2.14 5.31 4.02
N THR A 60 -1.00 5.98 4.12
CA THR A 60 -0.78 7.04 5.13
C THR A 60 -1.43 8.35 4.67
N ALA A 61 -1.44 9.36 5.53
CA ALA A 61 -1.87 10.70 5.16
C ALA A 61 -1.08 11.25 3.95
N ALA A 62 0.24 11.00 3.92
CA ALA A 62 1.10 11.40 2.80
C ALA A 62 0.73 10.67 1.49
N GLY A 63 0.43 9.37 1.58
CA GLY A 63 -0.06 8.59 0.44
C GLY A 63 -1.40 9.10 -0.09
N GLN A 64 -2.32 9.48 0.79
CA GLN A 64 -3.60 10.06 0.38
C GLN A 64 -3.45 11.44 -0.27
N SER A 65 -2.54 12.28 0.25
CA SER A 65 -2.24 13.58 -0.37
C SER A 65 -1.68 13.44 -1.78
N MET A 66 -0.88 12.41 -2.06
CA MET A 66 -0.37 12.12 -3.42
C MET A 66 -1.47 11.74 -4.42
N LEU A 67 -2.62 11.25 -3.94
CA LEU A 67 -3.77 10.90 -4.79
C LEU A 67 -4.78 12.04 -4.95
N SER A 68 -4.72 13.05 -4.08
CA SER A 68 -5.64 14.20 -4.07
C SER A 68 -5.09 15.41 -4.86
N LEU A 69 -3.94 15.23 -5.53
CA LEU A 69 -3.31 16.16 -6.46
C LEU A 69 -3.78 15.91 -7.89
#